data_AF-A0A8T3RG36-F1
#
_entry.id   AF-A0A8T3RG36-F1
#
_cell.length_a   1.000
_cell.length_b   1.000
_cell.length_c   1.000
_cell.angle_alpha   90.00
_cell.angle_beta   90.00
_cell.angle_gamma   90.00
#
_symmetry.space_group_name_H-M   'P 1'
#
loop_
_entity.id
_entity.type
_entity.pdbx_description
1 polymer ?
#
loop_
_entity_poly.entity_id
_entity_poly.type
_entity_poly.pdbx_seq_one_letter_code
_entity_poly.pdbx_strand_id
1 'polypeptide(L)'
;MLDHEEQFLFKEEILQLSNALGETGTLDNVEDLLTDVITSPRFDSEVFTLERSLQVMLGARAGTTLVGLLTVTPEVFDQVAEVRVPAETLERLRAWRARFGLAIDNALNFLNNPDGIQGHDFATQVAHVDDRRVLQGRLTLVRYNNEPQFFLADAHVFYGLIADILDRLGSHADADTVDTDTLARLKEGIALIERKLAAPERDQG
;
A
#
# COMPACT_ATOMS: atom_id res chain seq x y z
N MET A 1 4.91 21.62 13.77
CA MET A 1 4.14 22.19 14.89
C MET A 1 3.28 23.28 14.28
N LEU A 2 1.95 23.12 14.30
CA LEU A 2 1.01 24.08 13.70
C LEU A 2 1.17 25.45 14.37
N ASP A 3 1.03 26.53 13.62
CA ASP A 3 1.01 27.87 14.19
C ASP A 3 -0.27 28.10 15.04
N HIS A 4 -0.36 29.24 15.74
CA HIS A 4 -1.50 29.51 16.64
C HIS A 4 -2.85 29.65 15.89
N GLU A 5 -2.82 30.10 14.64
CA GLU A 5 -4.01 30.29 13.82
C GLU A 5 -4.50 28.95 13.24
N GLU A 6 -3.56 28.12 12.77
CA GLU A 6 -3.80 26.75 12.33
C GLU A 6 -4.36 25.87 13.46
N GLN A 7 -3.81 26.00 14.67
CA GLN A 7 -4.34 25.29 15.85
C GLN A 7 -5.76 25.72 16.20
N PHE A 8 -6.07 27.02 16.09
CA PHE A 8 -7.41 27.52 16.36
C PHE A 8 -8.42 26.98 15.34
N LEU A 9 -8.09 27.06 14.04
CA LEU A 9 -8.92 26.55 12.96
C LEU A 9 -9.16 25.05 13.09
N PHE A 10 -8.12 24.27 13.41
CA PHE A 10 -8.23 22.85 13.68
C PHE A 10 -9.21 22.58 14.83
N LYS A 11 -9.09 23.29 15.96
CA LYS A 11 -9.98 23.11 17.11
C LYS A 11 -11.44 23.43 16.77
N GLU A 12 -11.69 24.46 15.95
CA GLU A 12 -13.05 24.76 15.47
C GLU A 12 -13.62 23.66 14.57
N GLU A 13 -12.81 23.09 13.68
CA GLU A 13 -13.23 22.00 12.78
C GLU A 13 -13.56 20.73 13.55
N ILE A 14 -12.76 20.40 14.57
CA ILE A 14 -13.03 19.27 15.46
C ILE A 14 -14.33 19.46 16.25
N LEU A 15 -14.62 20.68 16.72
CA LEU A 15 -15.89 20.96 17.40
C LEU A 15 -17.09 20.82 16.45
N GLN A 16 -16.95 21.30 15.20
CA GLN A 16 -18.02 21.16 14.20
C GLN A 16 -18.28 19.71 13.84
N LEU A 17 -17.20 18.92 13.64
CA LEU A 17 -17.32 17.48 13.42
C LEU A 17 -17.98 16.79 14.62
N SER A 18 -17.54 17.12 15.84
CA SER A 18 -18.11 16.55 17.06
C SER A 18 -19.61 16.82 17.18
N ASN A 19 -20.08 18.00 16.78
CA ASN A 19 -21.50 18.34 16.80
C ASN A 19 -22.28 17.52 15.76
N ALA A 20 -21.75 17.37 14.54
CA ALA A 20 -22.37 16.56 13.49
C ALA A 20 -22.47 15.08 13.88
N LEU A 21 -21.42 14.54 14.52
CA LEU A 21 -21.41 13.16 15.03
C LEU A 21 -22.27 12.97 16.28
N GLY A 22 -22.63 14.05 16.97
CA GLY A 22 -23.51 14.01 18.14
C GLY A 22 -24.99 13.79 17.82
N GLU A 23 -25.37 13.85 16.55
CA GLU A 23 -26.73 13.53 16.11
C GLU A 23 -27.05 12.04 16.32
N THR A 24 -28.28 11.75 16.72
CA THR A 24 -28.67 10.39 17.13
C THR A 24 -28.54 9.39 15.98
N GLY A 25 -27.76 8.32 16.20
CA GLY A 25 -27.51 7.26 15.21
C GLY A 25 -26.44 7.59 14.18
N THR A 26 -25.92 8.83 14.16
CA THR A 26 -24.91 9.23 13.17
C THR A 26 -23.59 8.49 13.33
N LEU A 27 -23.15 8.23 14.58
CA LEU A 27 -21.96 7.41 14.83
C LEU A 27 -22.08 6.01 14.21
N ASP A 28 -23.22 5.35 14.41
CA ASP A 28 -23.42 4.00 13.89
C ASP A 28 -23.54 4.01 12.35
N ASN A 29 -24.23 5.00 11.77
CA ASN A 29 -24.32 5.17 10.31
C ASN A 29 -22.94 5.36 9.65
N VAL A 30 -22.05 6.14 10.29
CA VAL A 30 -20.68 6.33 9.81
C VAL A 30 -19.90 5.03 9.92
N GLU A 31 -20.03 4.30 11.02
CA GLU A 31 -19.34 3.02 11.20
C GLU A 31 -19.79 1.96 10.19
N ASP A 32 -21.09 1.88 9.91
CA ASP A 32 -21.67 1.00 8.91
C ASP A 32 -21.11 1.36 7.53
N LEU A 33 -21.11 2.64 7.15
CA LEU A 33 -20.53 3.10 5.89
C LEU A 33 -19.05 2.71 5.77
N LEU A 34 -18.24 2.95 6.80
CA LEU A 34 -16.82 2.62 6.77
C LEU A 34 -16.59 1.10 6.67
N THR A 35 -17.43 0.31 7.34
CA THR A 35 -17.39 -1.15 7.28
C THR A 35 -17.80 -1.67 5.89
N ASP A 36 -18.87 -1.13 5.32
CA ASP A 36 -19.34 -1.46 3.98
C ASP A 36 -18.27 -1.17 2.93
N VAL A 37 -17.64 0.01 3.01
CA VAL A 37 -16.56 0.39 2.10
C VAL A 37 -15.41 -0.61 2.19
N ILE A 38 -14.88 -0.87 3.39
CA ILE A 38 -13.70 -1.74 3.60
C ILE A 38 -13.97 -3.19 3.16
N THR A 39 -15.20 -3.66 3.28
CA THR A 39 -15.60 -5.01 2.89
C THR A 39 -16.06 -5.12 1.45
N SER A 40 -16.19 -3.99 0.74
CA SER A 40 -16.68 -3.95 -0.63
C SER A 40 -15.72 -4.62 -1.61
N PRO A 41 -16.21 -5.45 -2.55
CA PRO A 41 -15.42 -5.95 -3.67
C PRO A 41 -15.01 -4.84 -4.65
N ARG A 42 -15.55 -3.62 -4.50
CA ARG A 42 -15.24 -2.43 -5.30
C ARG A 42 -14.59 -1.32 -4.47
N PHE A 43 -13.88 -1.71 -3.40
CA PHE A 43 -13.22 -0.84 -2.43
C PHE A 43 -12.59 0.42 -3.06
N ASP A 44 -11.74 0.28 -4.07
CA ASP A 44 -11.02 1.42 -4.68
C ASP A 44 -11.98 2.51 -5.21
N SER A 45 -13.08 2.10 -5.84
CA SER A 45 -14.08 3.05 -6.37
C SER A 45 -14.92 3.69 -5.27
N GLU A 46 -15.18 2.96 -4.19
CA GLU A 46 -16.00 3.45 -3.08
C GLU A 46 -15.19 4.39 -2.18
N VAL A 47 -13.91 4.08 -1.95
CA VAL A 47 -12.97 4.98 -1.27
C VAL A 47 -12.82 6.31 -2.00
N PHE A 48 -12.78 6.29 -3.34
CA PHE A 48 -12.76 7.53 -4.14
C PHE A 48 -13.97 8.43 -3.86
N THR A 49 -15.12 7.82 -3.54
CA THR A 49 -16.35 8.55 -3.22
C THR A 49 -16.59 8.75 -1.72
N LEU A 50 -15.74 8.19 -0.86
CA LEU A 50 -15.93 8.17 0.59
C LEU A 50 -16.10 9.57 1.16
N GLU A 51 -15.23 10.51 0.73
CA GLU A 51 -15.33 11.90 1.17
C GLU A 51 -16.70 12.49 0.80
N ARG A 52 -17.16 12.27 -0.43
CA ARG A 52 -18.48 12.76 -0.86
C ARG A 52 -19.62 12.13 -0.07
N SER A 53 -19.55 10.84 0.22
CA SER A 53 -20.55 10.14 1.04
C SER A 53 -20.62 10.72 2.46
N LEU A 54 -19.46 10.95 3.08
CA LEU A 54 -19.38 11.58 4.40
C LEU A 54 -19.82 13.05 4.38
N GLN A 55 -19.53 13.80 3.32
CA GLN A 55 -20.02 15.17 3.14
C GLN A 55 -21.55 15.24 3.01
N VAL A 56 -22.17 14.25 2.35
CA VAL A 56 -23.64 14.15 2.27
C VAL A 56 -24.23 13.81 3.63
N MET A 57 -23.57 12.95 4.41
CA MET A 57 -24.05 12.50 5.72
C MET A 57 -23.87 13.55 6.82
N LEU A 58 -22.71 14.19 6.89
CA LEU A 58 -22.29 15.06 8.01
C LEU A 58 -22.28 16.55 7.63
N GLY A 59 -22.49 16.87 6.35
CA GLY A 59 -22.25 18.19 5.78
C GLY A 59 -20.81 18.35 5.27
N ALA A 60 -20.61 19.27 4.32
CA ALA A 60 -19.37 19.40 3.57
C ALA A 60 -18.11 19.51 4.46
N ARG A 61 -18.14 20.40 5.46
CA ARG A 61 -16.97 20.66 6.31
C ARG A 61 -16.67 19.51 7.27
N ALA A 62 -17.70 18.95 7.93
CA ALA A 62 -17.52 17.84 8.86
C ALA A 62 -17.11 16.55 8.12
N GLY A 63 -17.69 16.27 6.95
CA GLY A 63 -17.31 15.13 6.12
C GLY A 63 -15.83 15.16 5.72
N THR A 64 -15.34 16.29 5.20
CA THR A 64 -13.91 16.45 4.88
C THR A 64 -13.01 16.35 6.12
N THR A 65 -13.42 16.95 7.24
CA THR A 65 -12.66 16.86 8.51
C THR A 65 -12.52 15.41 8.98
N LEU A 66 -13.59 14.62 8.87
CA LEU A 66 -13.56 13.21 9.25
C LEU A 66 -12.61 12.38 8.37
N VAL A 67 -12.63 12.58 7.05
CA VAL A 67 -11.66 11.92 6.15
C VAL A 67 -10.23 12.29 6.52
N GLY A 68 -9.97 13.56 6.82
CA GLY A 68 -8.68 14.00 7.36
C GLY A 68 -8.29 13.23 8.62
N LEU A 69 -9.18 13.14 9.60
CA LEU A 69 -8.91 12.41 10.84
C LEU A 69 -8.70 10.89 10.65
N LEU A 70 -9.32 10.28 9.65
CA LEU A 70 -9.11 8.88 9.32
C LEU A 70 -7.74 8.62 8.68
N THR A 71 -7.07 9.66 8.19
CA THR A 71 -5.82 9.54 7.41
C THR A 71 -4.59 10.14 8.11
N VAL A 72 -4.78 11.03 9.09
CA VAL A 72 -3.67 11.60 9.90
C VAL A 72 -3.02 10.57 10.83
N THR A 73 -1.87 10.90 11.40
CA THR A 73 -1.20 10.02 12.37
C THR A 73 -1.91 10.04 13.74
N PRO A 74 -1.79 8.97 14.55
CA PRO A 74 -2.52 8.83 15.82
C PRO A 74 -2.26 9.96 16.83
N GLU A 75 -1.10 10.62 16.78
CA GLU A 75 -0.72 11.69 17.71
C GLU A 75 -1.63 12.92 17.58
N VAL A 76 -2.29 13.10 16.44
CA VAL A 76 -3.28 14.19 16.24
C VAL A 76 -4.47 14.02 17.19
N PHE A 77 -4.81 12.79 17.60
CA PHE A 77 -5.92 12.53 18.51
C PHE A 77 -5.67 12.98 19.96
N ASP A 78 -4.42 13.28 20.32
CA ASP A 78 -4.11 13.89 21.61
C ASP A 78 -4.49 15.38 21.62
N GLN A 79 -4.35 16.07 20.49
CA GLN A 79 -4.81 17.45 20.32
C GLN A 79 -6.33 17.53 20.22
N VAL A 80 -6.96 16.54 19.58
CA VAL A 80 -8.44 16.40 19.55
C VAL A 80 -8.99 16.24 20.97
N ALA A 81 -8.31 15.50 21.85
CA ALA A 81 -8.74 15.31 23.23
C ALA A 81 -8.70 16.60 24.07
N GLU A 82 -7.88 17.59 23.69
CA GLU A 82 -7.90 18.92 24.31
C GLU A 82 -9.15 19.72 23.96
N VAL A 83 -9.77 19.40 22.83
CA VAL A 83 -11.05 19.93 22.41
C VAL A 83 -12.09 19.10 23.16
N ARG A 84 -13.03 19.75 23.87
CA ARG A 84 -14.01 19.09 24.76
C ARG A 84 -15.07 18.25 24.01
N VAL A 85 -14.62 17.34 23.17
CA VAL A 85 -15.39 16.36 22.40
C VAL A 85 -15.97 15.33 23.38
N PRO A 86 -17.21 14.87 23.20
CA PRO A 86 -17.77 13.77 23.98
C PRO A 86 -16.88 12.53 23.94
N ALA A 87 -16.74 11.84 25.08
CA ALA A 87 -15.84 10.70 25.21
C ALA A 87 -16.16 9.58 24.19
N GLU A 88 -17.44 9.28 23.98
CA GLU A 88 -17.89 8.29 23.01
C GLU A 88 -17.46 8.63 21.57
N THR A 89 -17.61 9.89 21.16
CA THR A 89 -17.18 10.36 19.84
C THR A 89 -15.68 10.21 19.67
N LEU A 90 -14.89 10.60 20.67
CA LEU A 90 -13.43 10.46 20.64
C LEU A 90 -13.00 8.98 20.55
N GLU A 91 -13.64 8.11 21.33
CA GLU A 91 -13.38 6.66 21.30
C GLU A 91 -13.70 6.06 19.92
N ARG A 92 -14.86 6.40 19.35
CA ARG A 92 -15.26 5.96 18.00
C ARG A 92 -14.28 6.45 16.94
N LEU A 93 -13.89 7.72 16.96
CA LEU A 93 -12.91 8.25 16.00
C LEU A 93 -11.56 7.54 16.09
N ARG A 94 -11.04 7.28 17.31
CA ARG A 94 -9.81 6.51 17.52
C ARG A 94 -9.96 5.08 17.01
N ALA A 95 -11.10 4.43 17.27
CA ALA A 95 -11.38 3.08 16.81
C ALA A 95 -11.48 3.00 15.28
N TRP A 96 -12.17 3.94 14.64
CA TRP A 96 -12.28 4.02 13.18
C TRP A 96 -10.92 4.26 12.52
N ARG A 97 -10.12 5.19 13.07
CA ARG A 97 -8.74 5.40 12.58
C ARG A 97 -7.90 4.14 12.66
N ALA A 98 -7.97 3.43 13.78
CA ALA A 98 -7.21 2.20 14.01
C ALA A 98 -7.66 1.05 13.10
N ARG A 99 -8.96 0.92 12.84
CA ARG A 99 -9.55 -0.15 12.02
C ARG A 99 -9.45 0.10 10.53
N PHE A 100 -9.71 1.33 10.10
CA PHE A 100 -9.96 1.66 8.70
C PHE A 100 -8.88 2.54 8.08
N GLY A 101 -8.20 3.35 8.90
CA GLY A 101 -7.34 4.42 8.40
C GLY A 101 -6.19 3.94 7.52
N LEU A 102 -5.53 2.82 7.85
CA LEU A 102 -4.44 2.30 7.01
C LEU A 102 -4.92 1.88 5.61
N ALA A 103 -6.09 1.24 5.52
CA ALA A 103 -6.65 0.81 4.25
C ALA A 103 -7.09 2.02 3.40
N ILE A 104 -7.73 3.00 4.03
CA ILE A 104 -8.16 4.25 3.39
C ILE A 104 -6.95 5.07 2.93
N ASP A 105 -5.91 5.22 3.77
CA ASP A 105 -4.65 5.90 3.44
C ASP A 105 -4.00 5.29 2.20
N ASN A 106 -3.88 3.96 2.17
CA ASN A 106 -3.25 3.26 1.05
C ASN A 106 -4.03 3.46 -0.25
N ALA A 107 -5.36 3.36 -0.20
CA ALA A 107 -6.22 3.54 -1.36
C ALA A 107 -6.24 4.99 -1.88
N LEU A 108 -6.34 5.98 -1.00
CA LEU A 108 -6.31 7.40 -1.40
C LEU A 108 -4.93 7.78 -1.97
N ASN A 109 -3.84 7.28 -1.39
CA ASN A 109 -2.51 7.49 -1.93
C ASN A 109 -2.32 6.83 -3.30
N PHE A 110 -2.93 5.67 -3.54
CA PHE A 110 -2.93 5.00 -4.85
C PHE A 110 -3.74 5.79 -5.89
N LEU A 111 -4.93 6.28 -5.53
CA LEU A 111 -5.82 7.00 -6.45
C LEU A 111 -5.31 8.40 -6.82
N ASN A 112 -4.65 9.10 -5.89
CA ASN A 112 -4.08 10.42 -6.13
C ASN A 112 -2.79 10.37 -6.97
N ASN A 113 -2.20 9.19 -7.12
CA ASN A 113 -1.06 8.95 -7.99
C ASN A 113 -1.28 7.62 -8.75
N PRO A 114 -2.15 7.59 -9.78
CA PRO A 114 -2.49 6.36 -10.49
C PRO A 114 -1.32 5.78 -11.29
N ASP A 115 -0.33 6.62 -11.64
CA ASP A 115 0.98 6.23 -12.19
C ASP A 115 2.01 5.88 -11.08
N GLY A 116 1.61 6.05 -9.83
CA GLY A 116 2.43 5.94 -8.62
C GLY A 116 2.78 4.51 -8.30
N ILE A 117 3.90 4.06 -8.85
CA ILE A 117 4.72 2.98 -8.32
C ILE A 117 4.89 3.20 -6.80
N GLN A 118 4.04 2.57 -5.99
CA GLN A 118 4.26 2.46 -4.55
C GLN A 118 5.26 1.34 -4.34
N GLY A 119 6.54 1.66 -4.56
CA GLY A 119 7.64 0.80 -4.19
C GLY A 119 7.85 0.85 -2.69
N HIS A 120 7.43 -0.17 -1.96
CA HIS A 120 8.03 -0.42 -0.65
C HIS A 120 9.41 -1.06 -0.90
N ASP A 121 10.48 -0.31 -0.63
CA ASP A 121 11.83 -0.84 -0.64
C ASP A 121 12.04 -1.70 0.61
N PHE A 122 11.94 -3.01 0.45
CA PHE A 122 12.39 -3.97 1.46
C PHE A 122 13.83 -4.36 1.15
N ALA A 123 14.73 -4.16 2.12
CA ALA A 123 16.04 -4.80 2.07
C ALA A 123 15.83 -6.28 2.41
N THR A 124 15.91 -7.16 1.40
CA THR A 124 15.89 -8.60 1.61
C THR A 124 17.33 -9.09 1.59
N GLN A 125 17.76 -9.70 2.69
CA GLN A 125 19.02 -10.42 2.76
C GLN A 125 18.72 -11.90 2.59
N VAL A 126 19.11 -12.48 1.45
CA VAL A 126 19.08 -13.93 1.28
C VAL A 126 20.43 -14.46 1.73
N ALA A 127 20.48 -14.98 2.96
CA ALA A 127 21.66 -15.64 3.48
C ALA A 127 21.71 -17.08 2.97
N HIS A 128 22.67 -17.37 2.08
CA HIS A 128 22.94 -18.73 1.63
C HIS A 128 23.89 -19.40 2.65
N VAL A 129 23.33 -20.26 3.50
CA VAL A 129 23.99 -20.77 4.72
C VAL A 129 25.23 -21.63 4.44
N ASP A 130 25.32 -22.30 3.28
CA ASP A 130 26.40 -23.25 3.02
C ASP A 130 27.70 -22.62 2.49
N ASP A 131 27.64 -21.45 1.84
CA ASP A 131 28.81 -20.85 1.15
C ASP A 131 29.25 -19.49 1.70
N ARG A 132 28.65 -19.05 2.82
CA ARG A 132 28.88 -17.73 3.44
C ARG A 132 28.70 -16.52 2.49
N ARG A 133 28.11 -16.72 1.31
CA ARG A 133 27.75 -15.64 0.39
C ARG A 133 26.40 -15.08 0.79
N VAL A 134 26.38 -13.79 1.12
CA VAL A 134 25.14 -13.04 1.36
C VAL A 134 24.79 -12.35 0.05
N LEU A 135 23.70 -12.78 -0.58
CA LEU A 135 23.14 -12.05 -1.70
C LEU A 135 22.19 -11.00 -1.13
N GLN A 136 22.58 -9.73 -1.25
CA GLN A 136 21.78 -8.60 -0.81
C GLN A 136 21.14 -7.96 -2.04
N GLY A 137 19.81 -8.00 -2.08
CA GLY A 137 19.02 -7.36 -3.12
C GLY A 137 18.03 -6.38 -2.51
N ARG A 138 17.70 -5.33 -3.26
CA ARG A 138 16.53 -4.50 -2.95
C ARG A 138 15.29 -5.21 -3.50
N LEU A 139 14.24 -5.34 -2.73
CA LEU A 139 12.95 -5.82 -3.23
C LEU A 139 11.99 -4.65 -3.19
N THR A 140 11.57 -4.17 -4.36
CA THR A 140 10.59 -3.10 -4.45
C THR A 140 9.23 -3.74 -4.68
N LEU A 141 8.43 -3.88 -3.62
CA LEU A 141 7.06 -4.35 -3.74
C LEU A 141 6.24 -3.24 -4.38
N VAL A 142 5.64 -3.49 -5.54
CA VAL A 142 4.72 -2.55 -6.19
C VAL A 142 3.37 -3.23 -6.34
N ARG A 143 2.34 -2.67 -5.71
CA ARG A 143 0.98 -3.21 -5.79
C ARG A 143 0.29 -2.62 -7.02
N TYR A 144 0.15 -3.42 -8.08
CA TYR A 144 -0.76 -3.14 -9.18
C TYR A 144 -2.04 -3.95 -8.96
N ASN A 145 -3.16 -3.28 -8.68
CA ASN A 145 -4.53 -3.83 -8.75
C ASN A 145 -4.77 -5.15 -7.99
N ASN A 146 -4.47 -5.21 -6.70
CA ASN A 146 -4.76 -6.36 -5.81
C ASN A 146 -4.15 -7.72 -6.21
N GLU A 147 -3.35 -7.80 -7.28
CA GLU A 147 -2.48 -8.93 -7.57
C GLU A 147 -1.05 -8.62 -7.14
N PRO A 148 -0.37 -9.50 -6.38
CA PRO A 148 1.03 -9.30 -6.05
C PRO A 148 1.87 -9.44 -7.33
N GLN A 149 2.27 -8.31 -7.90
CA GLN A 149 3.24 -8.28 -8.99
C GLN A 149 4.63 -7.99 -8.41
N PHE A 150 5.52 -8.97 -8.54
CA PHE A 150 6.91 -8.84 -8.09
C PHE A 150 7.72 -8.10 -9.15
N PHE A 151 8.13 -6.87 -8.87
CA PHE A 151 9.19 -6.21 -9.63
C PHE A 151 10.51 -6.39 -8.87
N LEU A 152 11.33 -7.28 -9.40
CA LEU A 152 12.65 -7.62 -8.90
C LEU A 152 13.58 -6.41 -9.07
N ALA A 153 14.17 -5.88 -7.99
CA ALA A 153 15.38 -5.08 -8.18
C ALA A 153 16.55 -6.01 -8.53
N ASP A 154 17.47 -5.44 -9.31
CA ASP A 154 18.73 -6.05 -9.70
C ASP A 154 18.58 -7.44 -10.31
N ALA A 155 18.19 -7.47 -11.60
CA ALA A 155 18.10 -8.69 -12.41
C ALA A 155 19.34 -9.60 -12.26
N HIS A 156 20.52 -9.03 -11.97
CA HIS A 156 21.75 -9.77 -11.70
C HIS A 156 21.66 -10.72 -10.48
N VAL A 157 20.94 -10.37 -9.42
CA VAL A 157 20.75 -11.22 -8.22
C VAL A 157 19.92 -12.45 -8.57
N PHE A 158 18.87 -12.26 -9.37
CA PHE A 158 17.98 -13.34 -9.77
C PHE A 158 18.60 -14.24 -10.83
N TYR A 159 19.35 -13.68 -11.78
CA TYR A 159 20.17 -14.50 -12.68
C TYR A 159 21.21 -15.31 -11.91
N GLY A 160 21.79 -14.75 -10.84
CA GLY A 160 22.66 -15.49 -9.91
C GLY A 160 21.94 -16.65 -9.22
N LEU A 161 20.79 -16.40 -8.60
CA LEU A 161 19.99 -17.44 -7.94
C LEU A 161 19.53 -18.54 -8.91
N ILE A 162 19.10 -18.17 -10.12
CA ILE A 162 18.69 -19.12 -11.17
C ILE A 162 19.89 -19.99 -11.56
N ALA A 163 21.07 -19.40 -11.74
CA ALA A 163 22.28 -20.16 -12.06
C ALA A 163 22.64 -21.15 -10.94
N ASP A 164 22.59 -20.71 -9.67
CA ASP A 164 22.89 -21.57 -8.51
C ASP A 164 21.88 -22.74 -8.37
N ILE A 165 20.59 -22.47 -8.62
CA ILE A 165 19.55 -23.50 -8.60
C ILE A 165 19.76 -24.51 -9.74
N LEU A 166 20.04 -24.03 -10.96
CA LEU A 166 20.27 -24.90 -12.12
C LEU A 166 21.52 -25.77 -11.96
N ASP A 167 22.59 -25.25 -11.34
CA ASP A 167 23.81 -26.02 -11.06
C ASP A 167 23.53 -27.17 -10.06
N ARG A 168 22.76 -26.88 -9.00
CA ARG A 168 22.33 -27.88 -8.02
C ARG A 168 21.37 -28.92 -8.62
N LEU A 169 20.38 -28.46 -9.38
CA LEU A 169 19.43 -29.35 -10.07
C LEU A 169 20.11 -30.17 -11.15
N GLY A 170 21.18 -29.66 -11.78
CA GLY A 170 21.95 -30.39 -12.80
C GLY A 170 22.49 -31.73 -12.30
N SER A 171 22.87 -31.81 -11.02
CA SER A 171 23.28 -33.08 -10.39
C SER A 171 22.14 -34.10 -10.18
N HIS A 172 20.89 -33.64 -10.29
CA HIS A 172 19.67 -34.43 -10.13
C HIS A 172 18.83 -34.49 -11.42
N ALA A 173 19.34 -33.94 -12.54
CA ALA A 173 18.64 -33.88 -13.81
C ALA A 173 19.04 -35.06 -14.70
N ASP A 174 18.03 -35.77 -15.19
CA ASP A 174 18.08 -36.88 -16.13
C ASP A 174 17.00 -36.70 -17.20
N ALA A 175 16.91 -37.65 -18.14
CA ALA A 175 15.97 -37.59 -19.25
C ALA A 175 14.49 -37.71 -18.82
N ASP A 176 14.22 -38.17 -17.60
CA ASP A 176 12.88 -38.40 -17.08
C ASP A 176 12.40 -37.25 -16.15
N THR A 177 13.33 -36.43 -15.66
CA THR A 177 13.07 -35.31 -14.74
C THR A 177 12.93 -33.96 -15.44
N VAL A 178 13.52 -33.80 -16.64
CA VAL A 178 13.39 -32.58 -17.45
C VAL A 178 12.83 -32.94 -18.82
N ASP A 179 11.58 -32.58 -19.06
CA ASP A 179 10.95 -32.78 -20.36
C ASP A 179 11.56 -31.88 -21.45
N THR A 180 11.37 -32.30 -22.70
CA THR A 180 11.98 -31.63 -23.86
C THR A 180 11.44 -30.21 -24.07
N ASP A 181 10.19 -29.95 -23.72
CA ASP A 181 9.57 -28.63 -23.88
C ASP A 181 10.12 -27.65 -22.84
N THR A 182 10.30 -28.10 -21.59
CA THR A 182 10.95 -27.32 -20.54
C THR A 182 12.40 -26.97 -20.92
N LEU A 183 13.16 -27.93 -21.45
CA LEU A 183 14.52 -27.69 -21.92
C LEU A 183 14.55 -26.69 -23.10
N ALA A 184 13.60 -26.78 -24.03
CA ALA A 184 13.48 -25.85 -25.16
C ALA A 184 13.22 -24.41 -24.67
N ARG A 185 12.29 -24.23 -23.73
CA ARG A 185 11.97 -22.93 -23.13
C ARG A 185 13.16 -22.30 -22.42
N LEU A 186 13.96 -23.10 -21.70
CA LEU A 186 15.19 -22.60 -21.06
C LEU A 186 16.21 -22.10 -22.08
N LYS A 187 16.40 -22.84 -23.18
CA LYS A 187 17.29 -22.43 -24.28
C LYS A 187 16.82 -21.13 -24.95
N GLU A 188 15.52 -20.99 -25.19
CA GLU A 188 14.95 -19.75 -25.76
C GLU A 188 15.13 -18.55 -24.82
N GLY A 189 14.96 -18.75 -23.51
CA GLY A 189 15.22 -17.75 -22.49
C GLY A 189 16.67 -17.28 -22.50
N ILE A 190 17.63 -18.21 -22.53
CA ILE A 190 19.06 -17.91 -22.62
C ILE A 190 19.38 -17.15 -23.92
N ALA A 191 18.88 -17.61 -25.06
CA ALA A 191 19.11 -16.93 -26.35
C ALA A 191 18.52 -15.52 -26.40
N LEU A 192 17.44 -15.24 -25.67
CA LEU A 192 16.92 -13.87 -25.50
C LEU A 192 17.88 -12.99 -24.70
N ILE A 193 18.44 -13.52 -23.61
CA ILE A 193 19.41 -12.81 -22.75
C ILE A 193 20.67 -12.48 -23.58
N GLU A 194 21.22 -13.46 -24.30
CA GLU A 194 22.40 -13.27 -25.15
C GLU A 194 22.17 -12.19 -26.22
N ARG A 195 21.01 -12.19 -26.89
CA ARG A 195 20.65 -11.16 -27.87
C ARG A 195 20.58 -9.76 -27.26
N LYS A 196 20.07 -9.64 -26.03
CA LYS A 196 19.96 -8.36 -25.32
C LYS A 196 21.33 -7.84 -24.88
N LEU A 197 22.24 -8.72 -24.45
CA LEU A 197 23.61 -8.36 -24.11
C LEU A 197 24.48 -8.00 -25.34
N ALA A 198 24.15 -8.57 -26.51
CA ALA A 198 24.86 -8.30 -27.76
C ALA A 198 24.44 -6.99 -28.46
N ALA A 199 23.35 -6.34 -28.02
CA ALA A 199 22.88 -5.07 -28.59
C ALA A 199 23.47 -3.88 -27.81
N PRO A 200 24.41 -3.09 -28.39
CA PRO A 200 24.86 -1.86 -27.75
C PRO A 200 23.73 -0.83 -27.75
N GLU A 201 23.61 -0.04 -26.66
CA GLU A 201 22.74 1.14 -26.60
C GLU A 201 22.97 2.02 -27.83
N ARG A 202 21.96 2.07 -28.71
CA ARG A 202 21.87 3.06 -29.78
C ARG A 202 20.71 4.00 -29.47
N ASP A 203 21.06 5.28 -29.44
CA ASP A 203 20.23 6.48 -29.54
C ASP A 203 19.27 6.79 -28.38
N GLN A 204 19.73 7.68 -27.50
CA GLN A 204 18.92 8.81 -27.05
C GLN A 204 19.70 10.09 -27.37
N GLY A 205 19.43 10.64 -28.56
CA GLY A 205 19.67 12.04 -28.92
C GLY A 205 18.35 12.80 -28.89
#